data_AF-A0A9D4J4B9-F1
#
_entry.id   AF-A0A9D4J4B9-F1
#
_cell.length_a   1.000
_cell.length_b   1.000
_cell.length_c   1.000
_cell.angle_alpha   90.00
_cell.angle_beta   90.00
_cell.angle_gamma   90.00
#
_symmetry.space_group_name_H-M   'P 1'
#
loop_
_entity.id
_entity.type
_entity.pdbx_description
1 polymer ?
#
loop_
_entity_poly.entity_id
_entity_poly.type
_entity_poly.pdbx_seq_one_letter_code
_entity_poly.pdbx_strand_id
1 'polypeptide(L)' 'MKNISTIAKLSQRYTGHCLRATAIHAMNDAGHEARHIMFINGHRNKASIRSYNLGCNINEKKSMSNTLSALTEPTC' A
#
# COMPACT_ATOMS: atom_id res chain seq x y z
N MET A 1 10.86 16.46 -0.31
CA MET A 1 11.32 15.08 -0.01
C MET A 1 12.72 14.75 -0.49
N LYS A 2 13.12 15.09 -1.73
CA LYS A 2 14.44 14.71 -2.26
C LYS A 2 15.61 15.08 -1.33
N ASN A 3 15.66 16.34 -0.87
CA ASN A 3 16.72 16.81 0.03
C ASN A 3 16.67 16.12 1.40
N ILE A 4 15.49 16.02 2.02
CA ILE A 4 15.30 15.33 3.31
C ILE A 4 15.74 13.87 3.23
N SER A 5 15.33 13.13 2.19
CA SER A 5 15.72 11.72 2.02
C SER A 5 17.22 11.53 1.82
N THR A 6 17.89 12.53 1.23
CA THR A 6 19.33 12.52 1.00
C THR A 6 20.09 12.84 2.29
N ILE A 7 19.64 13.85 3.05
CA ILE A 7 20.22 14.23 4.35
C ILE A 7 20.05 13.09 5.36
N ALA A 8 18.88 12.44 5.36
CA ALA A 8 18.57 11.30 6.22
C ALA A 8 19.23 9.98 5.78
N LYS A 9 20.03 9.99 4.70
CA LYS A 9 20.74 8.81 4.17
C LYS A 9 19.84 7.58 3.96
N LEU A 10 18.61 7.80 3.46
CA LEU A 10 17.69 6.71 3.16
C LEU A 10 18.19 5.88 1.97
N SER A 11 17.77 4.62 1.88
CA SER A 11 18.17 3.67 0.82
C SER A 11 17.81 4.13 -0.60
N GLN A 12 16.88 5.07 -0.74
CA GLN A 12 16.52 5.68 -2.02
C GLN A 12 16.03 7.12 -1.84
N ARG A 13 16.02 7.85 -2.95
CA ARG A 13 15.49 9.22 -2.98
C ARG A 13 13.98 9.21 -3.10
N TYR A 14 13.32 9.66 -2.04
CA TYR A 14 11.87 9.80 -2.03
C TYR A 14 11.44 11.14 -2.61
N THR A 15 10.37 11.13 -3.39
CA THR A 15 9.73 12.33 -3.95
C THR A 15 8.38 12.56 -3.29
N GLY A 16 7.74 13.71 -3.56
CA GLY A 16 6.37 13.95 -3.10
C GLY A 16 5.38 12.90 -3.62
N HIS A 17 5.65 12.35 -4.81
CA HIS A 17 4.87 11.24 -5.36
C HIS A 17 4.93 9.98 -4.48
N CYS A 18 6.10 9.67 -3.91
CA CYS A 18 6.25 8.51 -3.01
C CYS A 18 5.41 8.68 -1.74
N LEU A 19 5.43 9.86 -1.12
CA LEU A 19 4.60 10.14 0.07
C LEU A 19 3.10 10.01 -0.23
N ARG A 20 2.69 10.52 -1.40
CA ARG A 20 1.31 10.43 -1.85
C ARG A 20 0.89 8.98 -2.08
N ALA A 21 1.75 8.17 -2.70
CA ALA A 21 1.53 6.74 -2.85
C ALA A 21 1.36 6.05 -1.49
N THR A 22 2.24 6.35 -0.53
CA THR A 22 2.18 5.81 0.83
C THR A 22 0.87 6.20 1.54
N ALA A 23 0.43 7.46 1.42
CA ALA A 23 -0.82 7.92 2.03
C ALA A 23 -2.05 7.24 1.43
N ILE A 24 -2.09 7.07 0.10
CA ILE A 24 -3.17 6.35 -0.60
C ILE A 24 -3.22 4.89 -0.13
N HIS A 25 -2.06 4.23 -0.04
CA HIS A 25 -1.96 2.85 0.43
C HIS A 25 -2.45 2.71 1.88
N ALA A 26 -1.97 3.58 2.78
CA ALA A 26 -2.35 3.54 4.19
C ALA A 26 -3.86 3.75 4.40
N MET A 27 -4.47 4.68 3.66
CA MET A 27 -5.92 4.91 3.73
C MET A 27 -6.72 3.73 3.15
N ASN A 28 -6.22 3.12 2.09
CA ASN A 28 -6.84 1.94 1.49
C ASN A 28 -6.77 0.74 2.45
N ASP A 29 -5.61 0.50 3.06
CA ASP A 29 -5.40 -0.57 4.05
C ASP A 29 -6.25 -0.36 5.31
N ALA A 30 -6.50 0.89 5.69
CA ALA A 30 -7.43 1.23 6.78
C ALA A 30 -8.92 1.02 6.41
N GLY A 31 -9.22 0.60 5.18
CA GLY A 31 -10.58 0.33 4.70
C GLY A 31 -11.39 1.59 4.35
N HIS A 32 -10.74 2.75 4.20
CA HIS A 32 -11.46 3.95 3.77
C HIS A 32 -11.94 3.82 2.34
N GLU A 33 -13.13 4.35 2.07
CA GLU A 33 -13.71 4.24 0.76
C GLU A 33 -12.91 5.03 -0.28
N ALA A 34 -12.69 4.40 -1.45
CA ALA A 34 -11.91 4.96 -2.54
C ALA A 34 -12.34 6.39 -2.92
N ARG A 35 -13.64 6.74 -2.84
CA ARG A 35 -14.13 8.10 -3.13
C ARG A 35 -13.54 9.16 -2.18
N HIS A 36 -13.38 8.84 -0.90
CA HIS A 36 -12.83 9.76 0.10
C HIS A 36 -11.33 9.91 -0.09
N ILE A 37 -10.64 8.79 -0.34
CA ILE A 37 -9.20 8.78 -0.66
C ILE A 37 -8.93 9.62 -1.91
N MET A 38 -9.77 9.48 -2.94
CA MET A 38 -9.70 10.30 -4.17
C MET A 38 -9.86 11.77 -3.87
N PHE A 39 -10.86 12.15 -3.07
CA PHE A 39 -11.12 13.54 -2.72
C PHE A 39 -9.95 14.17 -1.97
N ILE A 40 -9.46 13.52 -0.91
CA ILE A 40 -8.36 14.02 -0.07
C ILE A 40 -7.08 14.17 -0.89
N ASN A 41 -6.81 13.21 -1.78
CA ASN A 41 -5.62 13.28 -2.60
C ASN A 41 -5.84 14.22 -3.81
N GLY A 42 -7.04 14.41 -4.33
CA GLY A 42 -7.29 15.15 -5.58
C GLY A 42 -7.12 14.29 -6.83
N HIS A 43 -7.40 12.98 -6.73
CA HIS A 43 -7.50 12.10 -7.90
C HIS A 43 -8.91 12.18 -8.50
N ARG A 44 -9.01 12.34 -9.82
CA ARG A 44 -10.29 12.40 -10.55
C ARG A 44 -10.87 11.03 -10.90
N ASN A 45 -10.06 9.98 -10.92
CA ASN A 45 -10.50 8.64 -11.30
C ASN A 45 -10.08 7.57 -10.27
N LYS A 46 -10.90 6.52 -10.15
CA LYS A 46 -10.64 5.36 -9.29
C LYS A 46 -9.49 4.49 -9.81
N ALA A 47 -9.24 4.51 -11.12
CA ALA A 47 -8.19 3.70 -11.75
C ALA A 47 -6.79 4.09 -11.25
N SER A 48 -6.55 5.38 -11.02
CA SER A 48 -5.30 5.91 -10.46
C SER A 48 -5.04 5.39 -9.06
N ILE A 49 -6.08 5.04 -8.30
CA ILE A 49 -5.93 4.42 -6.97
C ILE A 49 -5.66 2.92 -7.08
N ARG A 50 -6.34 2.23 -8.01
CA ARG A 50 -6.11 0.80 -8.25
C ARG A 50 -4.64 0.48 -8.58
N SER A 51 -3.94 1.37 -9.28
CA SER A 51 -2.51 1.21 -9.55
C SER A 51 -1.64 1.23 -8.29
N TYR A 52 -2.06 1.92 -7.22
CA TYR A 52 -1.36 1.86 -5.93
C TYR A 52 -1.71 0.58 -5.17
N ASN A 53 -2.88 -0.01 -5.39
CA ASN A 53 -3.36 -1.23 -4.73
C ASN A 53 -2.88 -2.54 -5.39
N LEU A 54 -1.84 -2.51 -6.24
CA LEU A 54 -1.30 -3.72 -6.90
C LEU A 54 -0.62 -4.69 -5.94
N GLY A 55 -0.33 -4.27 -4.71
CA GLY A 55 0.16 -5.15 -3.66
C GLY A 55 -0.98 -5.56 -2.75
N CYS A 56 -1.41 -6.82 -2.84
CA CYS A 56 -2.11 -7.48 -1.74
C CYS A 56 -1.40 -7.13 -0.41
N ASN A 57 -2.17 -6.65 0.58
CA ASN A 57 -1.67 -6.17 1.86
C ASN A 57 -0.75 -7.24 2.47
N ILE A 58 0.36 -6.88 3.12
CA ILE A 58 1.25 -7.86 3.78
C ILE A 58 0.48 -8.78 4.72
N ASN A 59 -0.56 -8.26 5.38
CA ASN A 59 -1.44 -9.03 6.24
C ASN A 59 -2.33 -9.99 5.45
N GLU A 60 -2.85 -9.56 4.30
CA GLU A 60 -3.60 -10.45 3.40
C GLU A 60 -2.69 -11.53 2.80
N LYS A 61 -1.47 -11.19 2.37
CA LYS A 61 -0.46 -12.15 1.92
C LYS A 61 -0.11 -13.16 3.00
N LYS A 62 0.09 -12.69 4.25
CA LYS A 62 0.30 -13.59 5.41
C LYS A 62 -0.92 -14.46 5.67
N SER A 63 -2.14 -13.91 5.61
CA SER A 63 -3.37 -14.68 5.77
C SER A 63 -3.48 -15.77 4.71
N MET A 64 -3.27 -15.43 3.43
CA MET A 64 -3.30 -16.38 2.32
C MET A 64 -2.21 -17.45 2.47
N SER A 65 -0.99 -17.04 2.86
CA SER A 65 0.12 -17.96 3.12
C SER A 65 -0.21 -18.92 4.26
N ASN A 66 -0.82 -18.43 5.34
CA ASN A 66 -1.21 -19.25 6.49
C ASN A 66 -2.32 -20.25 6.11
N THR A 67 -3.33 -19.81 5.36
CA THR A 67 -4.39 -20.70 4.85
C THR A 67 -3.82 -21.81 3.96
N LEU A 68 -2.88 -21.47 3.07
CA LEU A 68 -2.24 -22.46 2.22
C LEU A 68 -1.39 -23.44 3.03
N SER A 69 -0.61 -22.94 3.99
CA SER A 69 0.20 -23.77 4.88
C SER A 69 -0.68 -24.74 5.68
N ALA A 70 -1.81 -24.28 6.21
CA ALA A 70 -2.74 -25.13 6.96
C ALA A 70 -3.38 -26.25 6.13
N LEU A 71 -3.48 -26.07 4.80
CA LEU A 71 -3.99 -27.10 3.89
C LEU A 71 -2.92 -28.12 3.48
N THR A 72 -1.64 -27.75 3.56
CA THR A 72 -0.52 -28.61 3.16
C THR A 72 0.06 -29.43 4.31
N GLU A 73 -0.17 -29.02 5.55
CA GLU A 73 0.20 -29.85 6.71
C GLU A 73 -0.81 -31.00 6.86
N PRO A 74 -0.37 -32.27 6.85
CA PRO A 74 -1.27 -33.39 7.13
C PRO A 74 -1.74 -33.30 8.58
N THR A 75 -3.06 -33.19 8.77
CA THR A 75 -3.68 -33.40 10.08
C THR A 75 -3.40 -34.83 10.53
N CYS A 76 -2.55 -34.99 11.55
CA CYS A 76 -2.37 -36.24 12.29
C CYS A 76 -3.66 -36.67 12.99
#